data_AF-A0A3D0I1A0-F1
#
_entry.id   AF-A0A3D0I1A0-F1
#
_cell.length_a   1.000
_cell.length_b   1.000
_cell.length_c   1.000
_cell.angle_alpha   90.00
_cell.angle_beta   90.00
_cell.angle_gamma   90.00
#
_symmetry.space_group_name_H-M   'P 1'
#
loop_
_entity.id
_entity.type
_entity.pdbx_description
1 polymer ?
#
loop_
_entity_poly.entity_id
_entity_poly.type
_entity_poly.pdbx_seq_one_letter_code
_entity_poly.pdbx_strand_id
1 'polypeptide(L)'
;MGRGAQAAVLSLQEVPGFVSWYLLDAGDGNWASVSIFDSRSGAEESTRIAVAYVRQHLAKYFPSPPEVTVGVVAAHGTRSSREGRGS
;
A
#
# COMPACT_ATOMS: atom_id res chain seq x y z
N MET A 1 -3.65 14.60 -3.59
CA MET A 1 -2.41 13.81 -3.75
C MET A 1 -1.75 14.13 -5.09
N GLY A 2 -0.47 14.51 -5.13
CA GLY A 2 0.18 14.95 -6.38
C GLY A 2 1.33 14.05 -6.79
N ARG A 3 1.11 13.16 -7.77
CA ARG A 3 2.09 12.31 -8.51
C ARG A 3 2.99 11.34 -7.71
N GLY A 4 3.36 11.65 -6.48
CA GLY A 4 4.35 10.88 -5.74
C GLY A 4 3.86 9.50 -5.31
N ALA A 5 2.72 9.43 -4.63
CA ALA A 5 2.09 8.16 -4.26
C ALA A 5 1.82 7.27 -5.50
N GLN A 6 1.50 7.87 -6.64
CA GLN A 6 1.21 7.12 -7.87
C GLN A 6 2.47 6.44 -8.45
N ALA A 7 3.64 7.09 -8.38
CA ALA A 7 4.89 6.47 -8.80
C ALA A 7 5.26 5.28 -7.89
N ALA A 8 5.08 5.40 -6.58
CA ALA A 8 5.28 4.28 -5.65
C ALA A 8 4.35 3.12 -5.96
N VAL A 9 3.07 3.38 -6.23
CA VAL A 9 2.08 2.35 -6.60
C VAL A 9 2.51 1.58 -7.85
N LEU A 10 3.00 2.27 -8.89
CA LEU A 10 3.47 1.63 -10.10
C LEU A 10 4.64 0.67 -9.82
N SER A 11 5.64 1.09 -9.04
CA SER A 11 6.76 0.21 -8.66
C SER A 11 6.32 -0.98 -7.81
N LEU A 12 5.33 -0.80 -6.93
CA LEU A 12 4.81 -1.91 -6.11
C LEU A 12 4.06 -2.96 -6.93
N GLN A 13 3.42 -2.58 -8.04
CA GLN A 13 2.75 -3.52 -8.95
C GLN A 13 3.74 -4.44 -9.69
N GLU A 14 5.00 -4.04 -9.82
CA GLU A 14 6.06 -4.83 -10.45
C GLU A 14 6.69 -5.85 -9.49
N VAL A 15 6.43 -5.73 -8.19
CA VAL A 15 6.96 -6.66 -7.19
C VAL A 15 6.21 -8.00 -7.29
N PRO A 16 6.93 -9.14 -7.42
CA PRO A 16 6.30 -10.45 -7.47
C PRO A 16 5.36 -10.71 -6.29
N GLY A 17 4.17 -11.22 -6.62
CA GLY A 17 3.15 -11.54 -5.63
C GLY A 17 2.27 -10.38 -5.22
N PHE A 18 2.33 -9.22 -5.89
CA PHE A 18 1.44 -8.09 -5.61
C PHE A 18 -0.03 -8.48 -5.78
N VAL A 19 -0.84 -8.25 -4.72
CA VAL A 19 -2.28 -8.53 -4.71
C VAL A 19 -3.09 -7.24 -4.75
N SER A 20 -2.79 -6.31 -3.84
CA SER A 20 -3.54 -5.06 -3.72
C SER A 20 -2.75 -3.99 -2.99
N TRP A 21 -3.13 -2.73 -3.21
CA TRP A 21 -2.62 -1.59 -2.47
C TRP A 21 -3.75 -0.62 -2.14
N TYR A 22 -3.69 -0.06 -0.94
CA TYR A 22 -4.65 0.92 -0.42
C TYR A 22 -3.88 2.12 0.13
N LEU A 23 -4.37 3.32 -0.17
CA LEU A 23 -3.98 4.55 0.53
C LEU A 23 -5.13 4.97 1.42
N LEU A 24 -4.81 5.23 2.67
CA LEU A 24 -5.71 5.67 3.71
C LEU A 24 -5.36 7.11 4.05
N ASP A 25 -6.35 7.98 3.96
CA ASP A 25 -6.32 9.24 4.71
C ASP A 25 -6.59 8.88 6.17
N ALA A 26 -5.55 8.98 7.01
CA ALA A 26 -5.63 8.61 8.42
C ALA A 26 -6.10 9.79 9.30
N GLY A 27 -6.43 10.94 8.69
CA GLY A 27 -6.78 12.16 9.40
C GLY A 27 -5.55 12.92 9.93
N ASP A 28 -5.75 14.17 10.33
CA ASP A 28 -4.71 15.05 10.91
C ASP A 28 -3.45 15.19 10.06
N GLY A 29 -3.60 15.12 8.74
CA GLY A 29 -2.49 15.19 7.78
C GLY A 29 -1.65 13.91 7.70
N ASN A 30 -2.05 12.85 8.39
CA ASN A 30 -1.41 11.55 8.33
C ASN A 30 -1.95 10.71 7.18
N TRP A 31 -1.04 9.99 6.52
CA TRP A 31 -1.36 9.06 5.45
C TRP A 31 -0.79 7.70 5.81
N ALA A 32 -1.58 6.65 5.60
CA ALA A 32 -1.11 5.27 5.74
C ALA A 32 -1.34 4.53 4.43
N SER A 33 -0.42 3.65 4.07
CA SER A 33 -0.60 2.76 2.92
C SER A 33 -0.54 1.32 3.35
N VAL A 34 -1.40 0.47 2.78
CA VAL A 34 -1.41 -0.97 3.01
C VAL A 34 -1.19 -1.67 1.68
N SER A 35 -0.13 -2.46 1.58
CA SER A 35 0.14 -3.33 0.44
C SER A 35 -0.02 -4.79 0.86
N ILE A 36 -0.67 -5.59 0.02
CA ILE A 36 -0.88 -7.03 0.24
C ILE A 36 -0.13 -7.80 -0.84
N PHE A 37 0.60 -8.83 -0.39
CA PHE A 37 1.33 -9.75 -1.25
C PHE A 37 0.99 -11.19 -0.89
N ASP A 38 1.04 -12.09 -1.88
CA ASP A 38 0.90 -13.53 -1.67
C ASP A 38 2.18 -14.20 -1.11
N SER A 39 3.28 -13.45 -1.08
CA SER A 39 4.58 -13.90 -0.60
C SER A 39 5.18 -12.94 0.42
N ARG A 40 5.83 -13.52 1.44
CA ARG A 40 6.55 -12.74 2.45
C ARG A 40 7.69 -11.93 1.82
N SER A 41 8.41 -12.51 0.87
CA SER A 41 9.49 -11.83 0.14
C SER A 41 8.99 -10.62 -0.64
N GLY A 42 7.81 -10.73 -1.28
CA GLY A 42 7.16 -9.59 -1.94
C GLY A 42 6.81 -8.47 -0.95
N ALA A 43 6.24 -8.81 0.20
CA ALA A 43 5.95 -7.83 1.25
C ALA A 43 7.21 -7.12 1.78
N GLU A 44 8.31 -7.85 1.99
CA GLU A 44 9.59 -7.32 2.45
C GLU A 44 10.28 -6.44 1.38
N GLU A 45 10.23 -6.83 0.10
CA GLU A 45 10.71 -5.98 -1.00
C GLU A 45 9.89 -4.70 -1.12
N SER A 46 8.55 -4.80 -1.01
CA SER A 46 7.66 -3.64 -1.06
C SER A 46 8.00 -2.59 0.00
N THR A 47 8.38 -3.04 1.19
CA THR A 47 8.82 -2.17 2.29
C THR A 47 10.08 -1.39 1.89
N ARG A 48 11.07 -2.07 1.30
CA ARG A 48 12.32 -1.43 0.84
C ARG A 48 12.04 -0.37 -0.22
N ILE A 49 11.20 -0.69 -1.21
CA ILE A 49 10.80 0.24 -2.27
C ILE A 49 10.07 1.46 -1.69
N ALA A 50 9.07 1.25 -0.82
CA ALA A 50 8.28 2.33 -0.23
C ALA A 50 9.14 3.27 0.64
N VAL A 51 10.01 2.72 1.48
CA VAL A 51 10.93 3.51 2.32
C VAL A 51 11.91 4.31 1.46
N ALA A 52 12.49 3.68 0.43
CA ALA A 52 13.39 4.37 -0.49
C ALA A 52 12.67 5.52 -1.21
N TYR A 53 11.43 5.27 -1.66
CA TYR A 53 10.60 6.26 -2.32
C TYR A 53 10.33 7.47 -1.42
N VAL A 54 9.89 7.24 -0.19
CA VAL A 54 9.62 8.33 0.78
C VAL A 54 10.88 9.15 1.04
N ARG A 55 12.02 8.48 1.26
CA ARG A 55 13.30 9.15 1.49
C ARG A 55 13.75 10.00 0.30
N GLN A 56 13.58 9.50 -0.93
CA GLN A 56 14.07 10.19 -2.12
C GLN A 56 13.14 11.31 -2.60
N HIS A 57 11.83 11.12 -2.49
CA HIS A 57 10.86 12.01 -3.13
C HIS A 57 10.02 12.83 -2.16
N LEU A 58 9.83 12.34 -0.94
CA LEU A 58 8.86 12.91 0.01
C LEU A 58 9.49 13.37 1.33
N ALA A 59 10.81 13.27 1.49
CA ALA A 59 11.51 13.66 2.73
C ALA A 59 11.26 15.12 3.15
N LYS A 60 11.00 16.03 2.20
CA LYS A 60 10.63 17.43 2.50
C LYS A 60 9.24 17.60 3.11
N TYR A 61 8.38 16.60 2.99
CA TYR A 61 7.01 16.60 3.52
C TYR A 61 6.88 15.79 4.80
N PHE A 62 7.75 14.81 5.01
CA PHE A 62 7.73 13.93 6.16
C PHE A 62 9.04 14.07 6.96
N PRO A 63 9.02 14.79 8.11
CA PRO A 63 10.23 15.05 8.90
C PRO A 63 10.77 13.80 9.60
N SER A 64 10.00 12.72 9.65
CA SER A 64 10.40 11.45 10.24
C SER A 64 10.21 10.31 9.23
N PRO A 65 11.02 9.24 9.34
CA PRO A 65 10.81 8.04 8.54
C PRO A 65 9.39 7.48 8.74
N PRO A 66 8.82 6.80 7.74
CA PRO A 66 7.55 6.12 7.92
C PRO A 66 7.69 4.99 8.95
N GLU A 67 6.68 4.82 9.77
CA GLU A 67 6.51 3.60 10.56
C GLU A 67 6.11 2.45 9.62
N VAL A 68 6.69 1.26 9.83
CA VAL A 68 6.43 0.09 9.00
C VAL A 68 6.07 -1.10 9.88
N THR A 69 4.97 -1.76 9.52
CA THR A 69 4.54 -3.04 10.12
C THR A 69 4.32 -4.06 9.01
N VAL A 70 4.75 -5.31 9.25
CA VAL A 70 4.58 -6.44 8.33
C VAL A 70 3.98 -7.63 9.07
N GLY A 71 3.00 -8.30 8.47
CA GLY A 71 2.32 -9.45 9.08
C GLY A 71 1.49 -10.24 8.07
N VAL A 72 0.94 -11.38 8.53
CA VAL A 72 0.04 -12.21 7.73
C VAL A 72 -1.40 -11.72 7.91
N VAL A 73 -2.15 -11.66 6.81
CA VAL A 73 -3.59 -11.35 6.84
C VAL A 73 -4.35 -12.52 7.49
N ALA A 74 -4.74 -12.37 8.75
CA ALA A 74 -5.44 -13.41 9.49
C ALA A 74 -6.96 -13.47 9.19
N ALA A 75 -7.55 -12.34 8.78
CA ALA A 75 -8.95 -12.26 8.39
C ALA A 75 -9.14 -11.10 7.40
N HIS A 76 -10.01 -11.30 6.41
CA HIS A 76 -10.49 -10.23 5.53
C HIS A 76 -11.94 -10.51 5.09
N GLY A 77 -12.68 -9.47 4.76
CA GLY A 77 -14.05 -9.60 4.28
C GLY A 77 -14.37 -8.50 3.28
N THR A 78 -15.00 -8.87 2.17
CA THR A 78 -15.54 -7.95 1.18
C THR A 78 -17.04 -8.17 1.06
N ARG A 79 -17.79 -7.10 0.81
CA ARG A 79 -19.22 -7.26 0.50
C ARG A 79 -19.33 -7.75 -0.94
N SER A 80 -19.93 -8.92 -1.15
CA SER A 80 -20.45 -9.29 -2.48
C SER A 80 -21.56 -8.29 -2.83
N SER A 81 -21.40 -7.55 -3.93
CA SER A 81 -22.54 -6.93 -4.57
C SER A 81 -23.49 -8.06 -4.99
N ARG A 82 -24.70 -8.07 -4.42
CA ARG A 82 -25.78 -8.90 -4.95
C ARG A 82 -26.26 -8.22 -6.23
N GLU A 83 -25.80 -8.67 -7.38
CA GLU A 83 -26.45 -8.33 -8.65
C GLU A 83 -27.61 -9.31 -8.86
N GLY A 84 -28.80 -8.74 -9.09
CA GLY A 84 -30.08 -9.42 -9.04
C GLY A 84 -30.25 -10.49 -10.11
N ARG A 85 -31.03 -11.51 -9.76
CA ARG A 85 -31.67 -12.40 -10.72
C ARG A 85 -32.57 -11.58 -11.64
N GLY A 86 -32.28 -11.58 -12.93
CA GLY A 86 -33.25 -11.32 -13.99
C GLY A 86 -33.28 -12.55 -14.88
N SER A 87 -34.44 -13.22 -14.92
CA SER A 87 -34.69 -14.48 -15.61
C SER A 87 -34.71 -14.34 -17.13
#